data_AF-A0A1P8AVI2-F1
#
_entry.id   AF-A0A1P8AVI2-F1
#
_cell.length_a   1.000
_cell.length_b   1.000
_cell.length_c   1.000
_cell.angle_alpha   90.00
_cell.angle_beta   90.00
_cell.angle_gamma   90.00
#
_symmetry.space_group_name_H-M   'P 1'
#
loop_
_entity.id
_entity.type
_entity.pdbx_description
1 polymer ?
#
loop_
_entity_poly.entity_id
_entity_poly.type
_entity_poly.pdbx_seq_one_letter_code
_entity_poly.pdbx_strand_id
1 'polypeptide(L)'
;MRLHASYLTLGTLLPDHSSSSSKKKWSAPSIIDNVITYIPKLQNEVGELTLRKQKLVELERRGPSIRAISVLELGESGYEAVVQICLKKENEDEFSNLLHVMEVQGLSVLSASTSQVCREQRVVCYNFHVKMDEKPCEGDDYITVLKNNIISSLRDNTKCK
;
A
#
# COMPACT_ATOMS: atom_id res chain seq x y z
N MET A 1 -22.82 -3.37 -48.06
CA MET A 1 -23.65 -3.57 -46.85
C MET A 1 -22.84 -3.46 -45.55
N ARG A 2 -22.16 -2.33 -45.27
CA ARG A 2 -21.34 -2.20 -44.04
C ARG A 2 -22.02 -1.32 -42.97
N LEU A 3 -22.77 -0.31 -43.40
CA LEU A 3 -23.39 0.67 -42.51
C LEU A 3 -24.43 0.06 -41.55
N HIS A 4 -25.34 -0.78 -42.07
CA HIS A 4 -26.34 -1.47 -41.24
C HIS A 4 -25.69 -2.37 -40.18
N ALA A 5 -24.62 -3.08 -40.55
CA ALA A 5 -23.86 -3.90 -39.62
C ALA A 5 -23.22 -3.04 -38.51
N SER A 6 -22.64 -1.89 -38.87
CA SER A 6 -22.06 -0.94 -37.90
C SER A 6 -23.09 -0.44 -36.88
N TYR A 7 -24.31 -0.11 -37.30
CA TYR A 7 -25.37 0.28 -36.37
C TYR A 7 -25.73 -0.85 -35.41
N LEU A 8 -25.88 -2.09 -35.90
CA LEU A 8 -26.16 -3.23 -35.02
C LEU A 8 -25.04 -3.48 -34.02
N THR A 9 -23.78 -3.42 -34.44
CA THR A 9 -22.63 -3.53 -33.53
C THR A 9 -22.68 -2.46 -32.45
N LEU A 10 -22.97 -1.22 -32.82
CA LEU A 10 -23.10 -0.13 -31.85
C LEU A 10 -24.26 -0.37 -30.87
N GLY A 11 -25.39 -0.90 -31.35
CA GLY A 11 -26.53 -1.30 -30.52
C GLY A 11 -26.17 -2.34 -29.47
N THR A 12 -25.35 -3.35 -29.81
CA THR A 12 -24.96 -4.41 -28.86
C THR A 12 -24.11 -3.94 -27.67
N LEU A 13 -23.50 -2.75 -27.76
CA LEU A 13 -22.70 -2.17 -26.68
C LEU A 13 -23.54 -1.41 -25.65
N LEU A 14 -24.85 -1.28 -25.87
CA LEU A 14 -25.75 -0.51 -25.01
C LEU A 14 -26.43 -1.43 -23.97
N PRO A 15 -26.62 -0.97 -22.73
CA PRO A 15 -27.05 -1.80 -21.61
C PRO A 15 -28.48 -2.37 -21.75
N ASP A 16 -29.34 -1.75 -22.56
CA ASP A 16 -30.74 -2.18 -22.73
C ASP A 16 -31.00 -3.01 -24.00
N HIS A 17 -29.96 -3.32 -24.77
CA HIS A 17 -30.11 -4.05 -26.04
C HIS A 17 -30.57 -5.51 -25.85
N SER A 18 -30.25 -6.12 -24.70
CA SER A 18 -30.61 -7.51 -24.33
C SER A 18 -31.73 -7.62 -23.29
N SER A 19 -32.07 -6.51 -22.62
CA SER A 19 -32.97 -6.46 -21.45
C SER A 19 -34.46 -6.33 -21.83
N SER A 20 -34.73 -5.95 -23.08
CA SER A 20 -36.09 -5.97 -23.64
C SER A 20 -36.53 -7.41 -23.84
N SER A 21 -37.41 -7.89 -22.97
CA SER A 21 -38.22 -9.13 -23.08
C SER A 21 -38.92 -9.33 -24.45
N SER A 22 -38.90 -8.34 -25.34
CA SER A 22 -39.37 -8.47 -26.72
C SER A 22 -38.21 -8.52 -27.72
N LYS A 23 -38.32 -9.42 -28.70
CA LYS A 23 -37.44 -9.60 -29.88
C LYS A 23 -37.44 -8.38 -30.83
N LYS A 24 -37.57 -7.16 -30.31
CA LYS A 24 -37.72 -5.93 -31.08
C LYS A 24 -36.35 -5.50 -31.58
N LYS A 25 -36.11 -5.72 -32.87
CA LYS A 25 -34.92 -5.22 -33.57
C LYS A 25 -34.87 -3.70 -33.43
N TRP A 26 -33.80 -3.17 -32.86
CA TRP A 26 -33.61 -1.73 -32.76
C TRP A 26 -33.42 -1.15 -34.15
N SER A 27 -34.04 0.00 -34.40
CA SER A 27 -33.82 0.76 -35.63
C SER A 27 -32.56 1.62 -35.51
N ALA A 28 -31.91 1.95 -36.63
CA ALA A 28 -30.71 2.80 -36.61
C ALA A 28 -30.92 4.15 -35.89
N PRO A 29 -32.04 4.88 -36.07
CA PRO A 29 -32.32 6.09 -35.29
C PRO A 29 -32.42 5.82 -33.78
N SER A 30 -33.08 4.73 -33.38
CA SER A 30 -33.19 4.36 -31.97
C SER A 30 -31.83 4.03 -31.35
N ILE A 31 -30.95 3.36 -32.10
CA ILE A 31 -29.58 3.09 -31.64
C ILE A 31 -28.82 4.41 -31.43
N ILE A 32 -28.91 5.34 -32.37
CA ILE A 32 -28.23 6.64 -32.27
C ILE A 32 -28.74 7.47 -31.10
N ASP A 33 -30.04 7.54 -30.87
CA ASP A 33 -30.64 8.28 -29.77
C ASP A 33 -30.14 7.80 -28.40
N ASN A 34 -30.07 6.48 -28.23
CA ASN A 34 -29.52 5.86 -27.02
C ASN A 34 -28.01 6.11 -26.87
N VAL A 35 -27.25 6.08 -27.97
CA VAL A 35 -25.80 6.34 -27.96
C VAL A 35 -25.49 7.77 -27.54
N ILE A 36 -26.21 8.74 -28.11
CA ILE A 36 -26.06 10.17 -27.78
C ILE A 36 -26.31 10.40 -26.29
N THR A 37 -27.26 9.66 -25.72
CA THR A 37 -27.57 9.73 -24.29
C THR A 37 -26.56 8.98 -23.41
N TYR A 38 -26.04 7.84 -23.89
CA TYR A 38 -25.22 6.94 -23.09
C TYR A 38 -23.74 7.34 -23.03
N ILE A 39 -23.17 7.87 -24.11
CA ILE A 39 -21.75 8.31 -24.13
C ILE A 39 -21.45 9.32 -23.01
N PRO A 40 -22.23 10.40 -22.80
CA PRO A 40 -21.98 11.36 -21.72
C PRO A 40 -22.09 10.73 -20.33
N LYS A 41 -23.04 9.80 -20.13
CA LYS A 41 -23.19 9.07 -18.86
C LYS A 41 -21.96 8.23 -18.54
N LEU A 42 -21.46 7.48 -19.52
CA LEU A 42 -20.23 6.70 -19.39
C LEU A 42 -19.02 7.59 -19.11
N GLN A 43 -18.90 8.73 -19.79
CA GLN A 43 -17.81 9.68 -19.55
C GLN A 43 -17.83 10.20 -18.11
N ASN A 44 -19.00 10.52 -17.58
CA ASN A 44 -19.17 10.93 -16.19
C ASN A 44 -18.78 9.81 -15.21
N GLU A 45 -19.24 8.58 -15.47
CA GLU A 45 -18.92 7.42 -14.63
C GLU A 45 -17.41 7.12 -14.60
N VAL A 46 -16.73 7.18 -15.75
CA VAL A 46 -15.27 7.05 -15.82
C VAL A 46 -14.57 8.17 -15.06
N GLY A 47 -15.09 9.39 -15.11
CA GLY A 47 -14.59 10.53 -14.33
C GLY A 47 -14.68 10.28 -12.82
N GLU A 48 -15.87 9.90 -12.34
CA GLU A 48 -16.11 9.57 -10.92
C GLU A 48 -15.26 8.39 -10.44
N LEU A 49 -15.14 7.33 -11.24
CA LEU A 49 -14.30 6.18 -10.93
C LEU A 49 -12.81 6.56 -10.87
N THR A 50 -12.37 7.44 -11.75
CA THR A 50 -10.99 7.95 -11.75
C THR A 50 -10.70 8.77 -10.51
N LEU A 51 -11.61 9.67 -10.12
CA LEU A 51 -11.50 10.47 -8.90
C LEU A 51 -11.48 9.57 -7.65
N ARG A 52 -12.37 8.58 -7.59
CA ARG A 52 -12.42 7.62 -6.49
C ARG A 52 -11.13 6.80 -6.40
N LYS A 53 -10.59 6.36 -7.54
CA LYS A 53 -9.29 5.66 -7.59
C LYS A 53 -8.17 6.55 -7.06
N GLN A 54 -8.10 7.81 -7.48
CA GLN A 54 -7.09 8.75 -6.99
C GLN A 54 -7.17 8.95 -5.47
N LYS A 55 -8.38 9.14 -4.93
CA LYS A 55 -8.59 9.26 -3.48
C LYS A 55 -8.15 8.02 -2.71
N LEU A 56 -8.42 6.82 -3.25
CA LEU A 56 -7.97 5.57 -2.63
C LEU A 56 -6.44 5.43 -2.69
N VAL A 57 -5.82 5.77 -3.82
CA VAL A 57 -4.35 5.77 -3.93
C VAL A 57 -3.73 6.80 -2.98
N GLU A 58 -4.30 7.99 -2.84
CA GLU A 58 -3.84 8.99 -1.86
C GLU A 58 -3.98 8.49 -0.42
N LEU A 59 -5.07 7.80 -0.09
CA LEU A 59 -5.25 7.18 1.21
C LEU A 59 -4.22 6.08 1.46
N GLU A 60 -3.92 5.24 0.47
CA GLU A 60 -2.84 4.24 0.54
C GLU A 60 -1.45 4.88 0.67
N ARG A 61 -1.22 6.04 0.05
CA ARG A 61 0.02 6.82 0.25
C ARG A 61 0.09 7.50 1.61
N ARG A 62 -1.04 7.73 2.26
CA ARG A 62 -1.14 8.26 3.64
C ARG A 62 -1.20 7.16 4.71
N GLY A 63 -1.26 5.88 4.31
CA GLY A 63 -1.10 4.77 5.23
C GLY A 63 0.30 4.82 5.89
N PRO A 64 0.46 4.33 7.13
CA PRO A 64 1.77 4.31 7.77
C PRO A 64 2.77 3.60 6.83
N SER A 65 3.92 4.25 6.56
CA SER A 65 5.03 3.65 5.79
C SER A 65 5.38 2.25 6.32
N ILE A 66 5.20 2.06 7.63
CA ILE A 66 5.34 0.81 8.37
C ILE A 66 4.12 -0.09 8.17
N ARG A 67 4.29 -1.22 7.48
CA ARG A 67 3.26 -2.26 7.32
C ARG A 67 3.23 -3.26 8.46
N ALA A 68 4.40 -3.62 9.01
CA ALA A 68 4.49 -4.56 10.12
C ALA A 68 5.80 -4.37 10.89
N ILE A 69 5.73 -4.51 12.21
CA ILE A 69 6.90 -4.64 13.10
C ILE A 69 6.68 -5.87 13.97
N SER A 70 7.63 -6.80 13.93
CA SER A 70 7.73 -7.94 14.83
C SER A 70 9.03 -7.82 15.62
N VAL A 71 8.95 -8.13 16.91
CA VAL A 71 10.10 -8.22 17.79
C VAL A 71 10.00 -9.57 18.48
N LEU A 72 11.05 -10.37 18.34
CA LEU A 72 11.18 -11.67 18.96
C LEU A 72 12.35 -11.63 19.95
N GLU A 73 12.06 -11.83 21.22
CA GLU A 73 13.08 -11.98 22.25
C GLU A 73 13.86 -13.29 22.06
N LEU A 74 15.17 -13.24 22.29
CA LEU A 74 16.08 -14.37 22.22
C LEU A 74 16.68 -14.66 23.60
N GLY A 75 16.63 -15.95 23.97
CA GLY A 75 17.24 -16.46 25.21
C GLY A 75 16.41 -16.21 26.48
N GLU A 76 16.82 -16.84 27.57
CA GLU A 76 16.19 -16.67 28.90
C GLU A 76 16.65 -15.38 29.60
N SER A 77 17.66 -14.71 29.05
CA SER A 77 18.36 -13.61 29.75
C SER A 77 17.73 -12.24 29.57
N GLY A 78 16.75 -12.02 28.69
CA GLY A 78 15.96 -10.78 28.69
C GLY A 78 16.43 -9.62 27.78
N TYR A 79 17.57 -9.73 27.09
CA TYR A 79 18.26 -8.55 26.52
C TYR A 79 18.75 -8.72 25.09
N GLU A 80 18.25 -9.72 24.38
CA GLU A 80 18.62 -10.01 23.00
C GLU A 80 17.34 -10.19 22.20
N ALA A 81 17.27 -9.59 21.01
CA ALA A 81 16.05 -9.64 20.20
C ALA A 81 16.33 -9.59 18.70
N VAL A 82 15.53 -10.34 17.95
CA VAL A 82 15.43 -10.23 16.50
C VAL A 82 14.24 -9.36 16.16
N VAL A 83 14.51 -8.31 15.38
CA VAL A 83 13.50 -7.38 14.92
C VAL A 83 13.30 -7.57 13.44
N GLN A 84 12.04 -7.65 13.02
CA GLN A 84 11.64 -7.59 11.62
C GLN A 84 10.71 -6.40 11.40
N ILE A 85 11.08 -5.53 10.47
CA ILE A 85 10.31 -4.36 10.09
C ILE A 85 10.04 -4.45 8.61
N CYS A 86 8.78 -4.43 8.21
CA CYS A 86 8.40 -4.33 6.80
C CYS A 86 7.74 -2.99 6.55
N LEU A 87 8.35 -2.20 5.67
CA LEU A 87 7.90 -0.84 5.36
C LEU A 87 7.95 -0.57 3.86
N LYS A 88 7.35 0.54 3.44
CA LYS A 88 7.43 1.03 2.08
C LYS A 88 8.68 1.91 1.98
N LYS A 89 9.65 1.49 1.19
CA LYS A 89 10.92 2.19 1.04
C LYS A 89 10.68 3.56 0.41
N GLU A 90 10.88 4.61 1.19
CA GLU A 90 10.81 6.00 0.70
C GLU A 90 12.21 6.59 0.49
N ASN A 91 13.13 6.30 1.40
CA ASN A 91 14.51 6.78 1.37
C ASN A 91 15.49 5.60 1.41
N GLU A 92 16.67 5.76 0.82
CA GLU A 92 17.72 4.72 0.80
C GLU A 92 18.39 4.55 2.18
N ASP A 93 18.56 5.63 2.94
CA ASP A 93 19.29 5.65 4.23
C ASP A 93 18.42 5.37 5.46
N GLU A 94 17.13 5.04 5.27
CA GLU A 94 16.18 4.87 6.38
C GLU A 94 16.60 3.75 7.34
N PHE A 95 17.19 2.67 6.80
CA PHE A 95 17.62 1.54 7.61
C PHE A 95 18.94 1.79 8.34
N SER A 96 19.95 2.36 7.66
CA SER A 96 21.22 2.70 8.29
C SER A 96 21.03 3.75 9.39
N ASN A 97 20.18 4.75 9.17
CA ASN A 97 19.82 5.73 10.19
C ASN A 97 19.13 5.08 11.39
N LEU A 98 18.21 4.13 11.17
CA LEU A 98 17.58 3.39 12.26
C LEU A 98 18.62 2.62 13.07
N LEU A 99 19.49 1.84 12.42
CA LEU A 99 20.54 1.08 13.11
C LEU A 99 21.46 2.00 13.92
N HIS A 100 21.86 3.13 13.33
CA HIS A 100 22.69 4.12 14.03
C HIS A 100 22.01 4.69 15.28
N VAL A 101 20.73 5.06 15.18
CA VAL A 101 19.95 5.54 16.35
C VAL A 101 19.89 4.48 17.44
N MET A 102 19.76 3.20 17.07
CA MET A 102 19.73 2.10 18.04
C MET A 102 21.08 1.92 18.74
N GLU A 103 22.19 2.00 17.99
CA GLU A 103 23.54 1.96 18.57
C GLU A 103 23.79 3.12 19.52
N VAL A 104 23.38 4.34 19.15
CA VAL A 104 23.47 5.53 20.02
C VAL A 104 22.63 5.38 21.30
N GLN A 105 21.55 4.59 21.26
CA GLN A 105 20.69 4.31 22.41
C GLN A 105 21.21 3.16 23.31
N GLY A 106 22.38 2.59 23.02
CA GLY A 106 23.00 1.53 23.83
C GLY A 106 22.59 0.10 23.44
N LEU A 107 22.18 -0.09 22.19
CA LEU A 107 21.93 -1.42 21.60
C LEU A 107 23.09 -1.79 20.67
N SER A 108 23.74 -2.92 20.91
CA SER A 108 24.67 -3.53 19.97
C SER A 108 23.91 -4.22 18.84
N VAL A 109 24.12 -3.78 17.60
CA VAL A 109 23.61 -4.46 16.39
C VAL A 109 24.55 -5.62 16.04
N LEU A 110 24.10 -6.85 16.21
CA LEU A 110 24.89 -8.06 15.97
C LEU A 110 24.84 -8.52 14.51
N SER A 111 23.72 -8.27 13.84
CA SER A 111 23.52 -8.61 12.43
C SER A 111 22.38 -7.78 11.87
N ALA A 112 22.45 -7.47 10.58
CA ALA A 112 21.41 -6.74 9.86
C ALA A 112 21.33 -7.24 8.42
N SER A 113 20.12 -7.29 7.88
CA SER A 113 19.85 -7.70 6.51
C SER A 113 18.63 -6.97 5.96
N THR A 114 18.61 -6.81 4.65
CA THR A 114 17.48 -6.22 3.92
C THR A 114 17.00 -7.20 2.86
N SER A 115 15.69 -7.42 2.82
CA SER A 115 15.02 -8.27 1.84
C SER A 115 13.98 -7.46 1.08
N GLN A 116 14.07 -7.46 -0.25
CA GLN A 116 13.03 -6.86 -1.09
C GLN A 116 11.85 -7.83 -1.22
N VAL A 117 10.67 -7.41 -0.78
CA VAL A 117 9.48 -8.29 -0.75
C VAL A 117 8.55 -8.06 -1.95
N CYS A 118 8.33 -6.81 -2.35
CA CYS A 118 7.56 -6.50 -3.55
C CYS A 118 8.13 -5.27 -4.24
N ARG A 119 8.50 -5.42 -5.52
CA ARG A 119 9.15 -4.38 -6.33
C ARG A 119 8.17 -3.29 -6.72
N GLU A 120 6.98 -3.66 -7.13
CA GLU A 120 5.95 -2.72 -7.63
C GLU A 120 5.53 -1.73 -6.53
N GLN A 121 5.38 -2.22 -5.31
CA GLN A 121 4.97 -1.42 -4.16
C GLN A 121 6.16 -0.91 -3.32
N ARG A 122 7.41 -1.13 -3.79
CA ARG A 122 8.66 -0.77 -3.10
C ARG A 122 8.69 -1.22 -1.64
N VAL A 123 8.29 -2.46 -1.38
CA VAL A 123 8.24 -3.05 -0.04
C VAL A 123 9.59 -3.68 0.27
N VAL A 124 10.16 -3.29 1.39
CA VAL A 124 11.37 -3.90 1.94
C VAL A 124 11.10 -4.37 3.36
N CYS A 125 11.72 -5.48 3.73
CA CYS A 125 11.80 -5.93 5.10
C CYS A 125 13.24 -5.84 5.59
N TYR A 126 13.41 -5.16 6.70
CA TYR A 126 14.65 -5.08 7.44
C TYR A 126 14.59 -6.11 8.57
N ASN A 127 15.60 -6.97 8.63
CA ASN A 127 15.76 -7.92 9.73
C ASN A 127 17.08 -7.64 10.41
N PHE A 128 17.06 -7.42 11.71
CA PHE A 128 18.28 -7.15 12.44
C PHE A 128 18.20 -7.72 13.84
N HIS A 129 19.37 -8.09 14.34
CA HIS A 129 19.60 -8.72 15.61
C HIS A 129 20.26 -7.70 16.53
N VAL A 130 19.64 -7.42 17.66
CA VAL A 130 20.15 -6.47 18.65
C VAL A 130 20.32 -7.12 20.01
N LYS A 131 21.32 -6.64 20.72
CA LYS A 131 21.57 -6.97 22.11
C LYS A 131 21.75 -5.68 22.90
N MET A 132 21.18 -5.61 24.09
CA MET A 132 21.37 -4.47 24.97
C MET A 132 22.73 -4.57 25.68
N ASP A 133 23.47 -3.47 25.71
CA ASP A 133 24.81 -3.44 26.32
C ASP A 133 24.72 -3.39 27.85
N GLU A 134 23.66 -2.78 28.38
CA GLU A 134 23.41 -2.64 29.82
C GLU A 134 22.02 -3.17 30.20
N LYS A 135 21.90 -3.69 31.43
CA LYS A 135 20.60 -4.14 31.96
C LYS A 135 19.69 -2.92 32.20
N PRO A 136 18.47 -2.87 31.63
CA PRO A 136 17.49 -1.87 31.98
C PRO A 136 17.09 -2.01 33.47
N CYS A 137 16.72 -0.89 34.09
CA CYS A 137 16.20 -0.88 35.46
C CYS A 137 14.96 -1.79 35.58
N GLU A 138 14.86 -2.54 36.69
CA GLU A 138 13.79 -3.52 36.92
C GLU A 138 12.39 -2.89 36.75
N GLY A 139 11.59 -3.38 35.80
CA GLY A 139 10.14 -3.11 35.74
C GLY A 139 9.53 -2.90 34.35
N ASP A 140 10.33 -2.50 33.34
CA ASP A 140 9.80 -2.21 32.01
C ASP A 140 9.86 -3.42 31.06
N ASP A 141 8.78 -3.68 30.33
CA ASP A 141 8.73 -4.66 29.23
C ASP A 141 9.64 -4.18 28.09
N TYR A 142 10.89 -4.66 28.12
CA TYR A 142 11.95 -4.35 27.16
C TYR A 142 11.48 -4.45 25.70
N ILE A 143 10.67 -5.45 25.37
CA ILE A 143 10.17 -5.67 24.01
C ILE A 143 9.23 -4.54 23.60
N THR A 144 8.35 -4.10 24.50
CA THR A 144 7.47 -2.96 24.26
C THR A 144 8.26 -1.65 24.12
N VAL A 145 9.28 -1.44 24.97
CA VAL A 145 10.17 -0.26 24.87
C VAL A 145 10.90 -0.23 23.54
N LEU A 146 11.53 -1.35 23.16
CA LEU A 146 12.25 -1.50 21.89
C LEU A 146 11.34 -1.23 20.70
N LYS A 147 10.14 -1.83 20.70
CA LYS A 147 9.15 -1.64 19.64
C LYS A 147 8.71 -0.17 19.53
N ASN A 148 8.50 0.51 20.65
CA ASN A 148 8.11 1.92 20.66
C ASN A 148 9.25 2.83 20.15
N ASN A 149 10.50 2.54 20.52
CA ASN A 149 11.68 3.29 20.05
C ASN A 149 11.90 3.13 18.54
N ILE A 150 11.64 1.95 17.99
CA ILE A 150 11.66 1.71 16.55
C ILE A 150 10.57 2.53 15.86
N ILE A 151 9.35 2.52 16.40
CA ILE A 151 8.21 3.27 15.83
C ILE A 151 8.47 4.78 15.85
N SER A 152 9.04 5.33 16.93
CA SER A 152 9.35 6.76 17.03
C SER A 152 10.45 7.16 16.04
N SER A 153 11.55 6.40 15.98
CA SER A 153 12.68 6.67 15.07
C SER A 153 12.26 6.67 13.60
N LEU A 154 11.37 5.76 13.21
CA LEU A 154 10.83 5.71 11.84
C LEU A 154 9.87 6.86 11.54
N ARG A 155 9.17 7.41 12.54
CA ARG A 155 8.29 8.57 12.36
C ARG A 155 9.09 9.87 12.26
N ASP A 156 10.14 10.05 13.05
CA ASP A 156 10.90 11.31 13.05
C ASP A 156 11.72 11.52 11.77
N ASN A 157 12.15 10.44 11.12
CA ASN A 157 12.77 10.48 9.79
C ASN A 157 11.83 10.97 8.67
N THR A 158 10.51 11.01 8.89
CA THR A 158 9.54 11.55 7.90
C THR A 158 9.38 13.07 7.94
N LYS A 159 9.98 13.76 8.94
CA LYS A 159 9.80 15.20 9.17
C LYS A 159 10.93 16.10 8.64
N CYS A 160 12.04 15.54 8.18
CA CYS A 160 13.15 16.34 7.63
C CYS A 160 13.14 16.25 6.10
N LYS A 161 12.35 17.14 5.47
CA LYS A 161 12.44 17.49 4.04
C LYS A 161 12.17 18.98 3.88
#